data_AF-A0A7Y0DV35-F1
#
_entry.id   AF-A0A7Y0DV35-F1
#
_cell.length_a   1.000
_cell.length_b   1.000
_cell.length_c   1.000
_cell.angle_alpha   90.00
_cell.angle_beta   90.00
_cell.angle_gamma   90.00
#
_symmetry.space_group_name_H-M   'P 1'
#
loop_
_entity.id
_entity.type
_entity.pdbx_description
1 polymer ?
#
loop_
_entity_poly.entity_id
_entity_poly.type
_entity_poly.pdbx_seq_one_letter_code
_entity_poly.pdbx_strand_id
1 'polypeptide(L)'
;MMIPGQKIDRYGGWVDETGFRDRGNYFSDVGVPFENRALPPETLDSAYHQYEVLEAFEVEAGPIAPWFGEPGGATQYFAPKSEGGTDGLIASGKIKRITKV
;
A
#
# COMPACT_ATOMS: atom_id res chain seq x y z
N MET A 1 -11.48 -8.69 -0.18
CA MET A 1 -11.01 -9.03 1.17
C MET A 1 -9.55 -9.42 1.08
N MET A 2 -8.74 -8.93 2.01
CA MET A 2 -7.39 -9.42 2.27
C MET A 2 -7.44 -10.54 3.31
N ILE A 3 -6.57 -11.53 3.18
CA ILE A 3 -6.47 -12.69 4.06
C ILE A 3 -5.05 -12.82 4.65
N PRO A 4 -4.91 -13.43 5.84
CA PRO A 4 -3.61 -13.62 6.47
C PRO A 4 -2.60 -14.33 5.55
N GLY A 5 -1.35 -13.86 5.60
CA GLY A 5 -0.23 -14.36 4.78
C GLY A 5 -0.07 -13.67 3.42
N GLN A 6 -1.07 -12.91 2.95
CA GLN A 6 -0.88 -12.06 1.77
C GLN A 6 0.17 -10.98 2.02
N LYS A 7 0.93 -10.64 0.98
CA LYS A 7 1.97 -9.61 1.03
C LYS A 7 1.62 -8.49 0.06
N ILE A 8 1.57 -7.28 0.58
CA ILE A 8 1.26 -6.06 -0.16
C ILE A 8 2.34 -5.02 0.07
N ASP A 9 2.46 -4.06 -0.83
CA ASP A 9 3.39 -2.95 -0.70
C ASP A 9 2.76 -1.61 -1.08
N ARG A 10 3.45 -0.54 -0.71
CA ARG A 10 3.02 0.83 -1.00
C ARG A 10 4.21 1.78 -1.02
N TYR A 11 4.14 2.74 -1.94
CA TYR A 11 4.90 3.99 -1.89
C TYR A 11 4.05 5.06 -1.18
N GLY A 12 4.59 5.68 -0.14
CA GLY A 12 3.91 6.75 0.58
C GLY A 12 4.38 6.93 2.02
N GLY A 13 3.61 7.74 2.74
CA GLY A 13 3.97 8.17 4.08
C GLY A 13 5.02 9.28 4.09
N TRP A 14 5.33 9.76 5.29
CA TRP A 14 6.30 10.82 5.55
C TRP A 14 6.95 10.59 6.92
N VAL A 15 8.00 11.35 7.22
CA VAL A 15 8.61 11.38 8.55
C VAL A 15 8.33 12.74 9.18
N ASP A 16 7.83 12.74 10.41
CA ASP A 16 7.71 13.92 11.25
C ASP A 16 8.57 13.76 12.52
N GLU A 17 8.46 14.71 13.46
CA GLU A 17 9.23 14.69 14.72
C GLU A 17 8.98 13.46 15.60
N THR A 18 7.88 12.74 15.37
CA THR A 18 7.50 11.53 16.12
C THR A 18 7.88 10.23 15.40
N GLY A 19 8.37 10.33 14.16
CA GLY A 19 8.81 9.20 13.35
C GLY A 19 8.02 9.06 12.05
N PHE A 20 8.04 7.86 11.47
CA PHE A 20 7.35 7.56 10.23
C PHE A 20 5.83 7.49 10.43
N ARG A 21 5.07 8.07 9.50
CA ARG A 21 3.60 8.07 9.43
C ARG A 21 3.14 7.72 8.03
N ASP A 22 2.07 6.95 7.91
CA ASP A 22 1.40 6.70 6.64
C ASP A 22 -0.12 6.57 6.81
N ARG A 23 -0.84 7.55 6.27
CA ARG A 23 -2.32 7.59 6.23
C ARG A 23 -2.91 7.14 4.89
N GLY A 24 -2.06 6.64 3.99
CA GLY A 24 -2.48 6.09 2.71
C GLY A 24 -3.34 4.83 2.87
N ASN A 25 -4.16 4.56 1.86
CA ASN A 25 -5.11 3.44 1.87
C ASN A 25 -5.01 2.54 0.64
N TYR A 26 -4.11 2.86 -0.31
CA TYR A 26 -3.92 2.11 -1.53
C TYR A 26 -2.67 1.24 -1.46
N PHE A 27 -2.81 -0.03 -1.78
CA PHE A 27 -1.73 -1.00 -1.79
C PHE A 27 -1.70 -1.75 -3.13
N SER A 28 -0.57 -2.37 -3.44
CA SER A 28 -0.42 -3.31 -4.56
C SER A 28 0.19 -4.61 -4.06
N ASP A 29 0.16 -5.66 -4.89
CA ASP A 29 0.94 -6.87 -4.60
C ASP A 29 2.44 -6.56 -4.58
N VAL A 30 3.19 -7.22 -3.70
CA VAL A 30 4.64 -7.08 -3.66
C VAL A 30 5.26 -7.40 -5.02
N GLY A 31 6.11 -6.50 -5.51
CA GLY A 31 6.87 -6.70 -6.75
C GLY A 31 6.17 -6.21 -8.01
N VAL A 32 4.97 -5.65 -7.92
CA VAL A 32 4.34 -4.91 -9.03
C VAL A 32 5.29 -3.79 -9.50
N PRO A 33 5.68 -3.76 -10.79
CA PRO A 33 6.50 -2.69 -11.37
C PRO A 33 5.87 -1.31 -11.14
N PHE A 34 6.69 -0.27 -11.01
CA PHE A 34 6.20 1.07 -10.67
C PHE A 34 5.26 1.64 -11.75
N GLU A 35 5.60 1.40 -13.01
CA GLU A 35 4.84 1.77 -14.21
C GLU A 35 3.44 1.17 -14.20
N ASN A 36 3.31 -0.06 -13.68
CA ASN A 36 2.03 -0.73 -13.61
C ASN A 36 1.11 -0.18 -12.49
N ARG A 37 1.62 0.76 -11.67
CA ARG A 37 0.87 1.44 -10.60
C ARG A 37 0.28 2.78 -11.03
N ALA A 38 0.66 3.28 -12.21
CA ALA A 38 0.22 4.58 -12.74
C ALA A 38 0.22 5.71 -11.70
N LEU A 39 1.35 5.84 -10.98
CA LEU A 39 1.57 6.88 -9.97
C LEU A 39 2.38 8.04 -10.55
N PRO A 40 2.28 9.25 -9.97
CA PRO A 40 3.16 10.35 -10.36
C PRO A 40 4.64 9.95 -10.18
N PRO A 41 5.57 10.30 -11.10
CA PRO A 41 6.98 9.93 -11.00
C PRO A 41 7.64 10.30 -9.67
N GLU A 42 7.28 11.43 -9.07
CA GLU A 42 7.76 11.89 -7.76
C GLU A 42 7.41 10.92 -6.61
N THR A 43 6.49 9.99 -6.83
CA THR A 43 6.14 8.95 -5.84
C THR A 43 7.29 7.96 -5.62
N LEU A 44 8.24 7.85 -6.56
CA LEU A 44 9.47 7.08 -6.35
C LEU A 44 10.34 7.64 -5.22
N ASP A 45 10.21 8.93 -4.90
CA ASP A 45 10.93 9.57 -3.79
C ASP A 45 10.24 9.33 -2.44
N SER A 46 9.02 8.78 -2.45
CA SER A 46 8.31 8.40 -1.22
C SER A 46 8.89 7.14 -0.59
N ALA A 47 8.71 6.99 0.72
CA ALA A 47 9.10 5.76 1.39
C ALA A 47 8.37 4.55 0.80
N TYR A 48 9.11 3.47 0.57
CA TYR A 48 8.59 2.21 0.07
C TYR A 48 8.61 1.16 1.17
N HIS A 49 7.44 0.59 1.47
CA HIS A 49 7.28 -0.43 2.51
C HIS A 49 6.47 -1.61 2.01
N GLN A 50 6.84 -2.79 2.52
CA GLN A 50 6.12 -4.04 2.32
C GLN A 50 5.45 -4.44 3.64
N TYR A 51 4.31 -5.08 3.53
CA TYR A 51 3.47 -5.51 4.64
C TYR A 51 3.01 -6.94 4.43
N GLU A 52 2.89 -7.68 5.53
CA GLU A 52 2.20 -8.97 5.57
C GLU A 52 0.87 -8.79 6.31
N VAL A 53 -0.20 -9.31 5.72
CA VAL A 53 -1.52 -9.35 6.33
C VAL A 53 -1.54 -10.42 7.41
N LEU A 54 -1.99 -10.05 8.62
CA LEU A 54 -2.07 -10.90 9.79
C LEU A 54 -3.51 -11.27 10.17
N GLU A 55 -4.45 -10.38 9.86
CA GLU A 55 -5.88 -10.58 10.08
C GLU A 55 -6.63 -10.22 8.81
N ALA A 56 -7.74 -10.90 8.53
CA ALA A 56 -8.54 -10.60 7.35
C ALA A 56 -9.24 -9.23 7.47
N PHE A 57 -9.28 -8.47 6.39
CA PHE A 57 -10.01 -7.20 6.34
C PHE A 57 -10.59 -6.91 4.96
N GLU A 58 -11.64 -6.11 4.91
CA GLU A 58 -12.28 -5.74 3.65
C GLU A 58 -11.42 -4.75 2.87
N VAL A 59 -11.40 -4.91 1.55
CA VAL A 59 -10.77 -4.00 0.61
C VAL A 59 -11.61 -3.96 -0.66
N GLU A 60 -11.65 -2.82 -1.32
CA GLU A 60 -12.05 -2.73 -2.71
C GLU A 60 -10.83 -3.06 -3.58
N ALA A 61 -11.00 -3.93 -4.56
CA ALA A 61 -9.93 -4.37 -5.44
C ALA A 61 -10.31 -4.17 -6.90
N GLY A 62 -9.37 -3.71 -7.72
CA GLY A 62 -9.63 -3.51 -9.13
C GLY A 62 -8.36 -3.15 -9.92
N PRO A 63 -8.45 -3.18 -11.26
CA PRO A 63 -7.34 -2.78 -12.11
C PRO A 63 -7.06 -1.28 -11.98
N ILE A 64 -5.79 -0.91 -12.01
CA ILE A 64 -5.34 0.47 -12.09
C ILE A 64 -5.46 0.94 -13.55
N ALA A 65 -6.16 2.04 -13.78
CA ALA A 65 -6.24 2.65 -15.11
C ALA A 65 -4.90 3.28 -15.53
N PRO A 66 -4.58 3.34 -16.83
CA PRO A 66 -3.42 4.09 -17.32
C PRO A 66 -3.50 5.55 -16.91
N TRP A 67 -2.41 6.10 -16.39
CA TRP A 67 -2.32 7.49 -15.93
C TRP A 67 -0.87 7.96 -15.80
N PHE A 68 -0.62 9.27 -15.69
CA PHE A 68 0.73 9.87 -15.61
C PHE A 68 1.72 9.44 -16.71
N GLY A 69 1.23 9.00 -17.87
CA GLY A 69 2.07 8.50 -18.97
C GLY A 69 2.46 7.02 -18.83
N GLU A 70 1.98 6.35 -17.78
CA GLU A 70 2.29 4.96 -17.46
C GLU A 70 1.12 4.02 -17.81
N PRO A 71 1.40 2.74 -18.12
CA PRO A 71 0.39 1.78 -18.58
C PRO A 71 -0.61 1.37 -17.50
N GLY A 72 -0.26 1.44 -16.22
CA GLY A 72 -1.11 0.90 -15.15
C GLY A 72 -1.32 -0.61 -15.28
N GLY A 73 -2.53 -1.07 -14.98
CA GLY A 73 -2.96 -2.44 -15.23
C GLY A 73 -2.68 -3.45 -14.11
N ALA A 74 -1.90 -3.10 -13.08
CA ALA A 74 -1.84 -3.92 -11.88
C ALA A 74 -3.15 -3.85 -11.07
N THR A 75 -3.33 -4.79 -10.15
CA THR A 75 -4.41 -4.71 -9.16
C THR A 75 -4.00 -3.73 -8.06
N GLN A 76 -4.88 -2.78 -7.76
CA GLN A 76 -4.80 -1.99 -6.53
C GLN A 76 -5.83 -2.47 -5.52
N TYR A 77 -5.48 -2.29 -4.25
CA TYR A 77 -6.33 -2.60 -3.12
C TYR A 77 -6.54 -1.34 -2.30
N PHE A 78 -7.80 -0.92 -2.18
CA PHE A 78 -8.21 0.22 -1.38
C PHE A 78 -8.79 -0.27 -0.06
N ALA A 79 -8.10 0.03 1.05
CA ALA A 79 -8.61 -0.19 2.39
C ALA A 79 -9.63 0.88 2.77
N PRO A 80 -10.73 0.54 3.47
CA PRO A 80 -11.69 1.51 3.95
C PRO A 80 -11.03 2.58 4.82
N LYS A 81 -11.42 3.86 4.63
CA LYS A 81 -10.87 4.98 5.43
C LYS A 81 -11.08 4.81 6.94
N SER A 82 -12.10 4.03 7.34
CA SER A 82 -12.37 3.68 8.73
C SER A 82 -11.24 2.86 9.38
N GLU A 83 -10.37 2.24 8.59
CA GLU A 83 -9.17 1.55 9.08
C GLU A 83 -8.07 2.51 9.55
N GLY A 84 -8.16 3.82 9.23
CA GLY A 84 -7.17 4.81 9.64
C GLY A 84 -5.89 4.83 8.79
N GLY A 85 -5.94 4.31 7.56
CA GLY A 85 -4.77 4.18 6.68
C GLY A 85 -3.80 3.10 7.13
N THR A 86 -2.62 3.09 6.52
CA THR A 86 -1.55 2.13 6.83
C THR A 86 -1.21 2.11 8.33
N ASP A 87 -1.11 3.27 8.98
CA ASP A 87 -0.84 3.38 10.42
C ASP A 87 -1.93 2.72 11.26
N GLY A 88 -3.21 2.90 10.90
CA GLY A 88 -4.31 2.29 11.63
C GLY A 88 -4.42 0.78 11.42
N LEU A 89 -4.09 0.28 10.22
CA LEU A 89 -3.97 -1.16 9.95
C LEU A 89 -2.83 -1.81 10.76
N ILE A 90 -1.71 -1.09 10.96
CA ILE A 90 -0.62 -1.55 11.84
C ILE A 90 -1.05 -1.50 13.30
N ALA A 91 -1.65 -0.40 13.75
CA ALA A 91 -2.05 -0.21 15.14
C ALA A 91 -3.13 -1.21 15.59
N SER A 92 -4.02 -1.61 14.69
CA SER A 92 -5.02 -2.65 14.92
C SER A 92 -4.47 -4.07 14.80
N GLY A 93 -3.22 -4.25 14.36
CA GLY A 93 -2.60 -5.57 14.19
C GLY A 93 -3.02 -6.33 12.92
N LYS A 94 -3.78 -5.70 12.02
CA LYS A 94 -4.22 -6.32 10.76
C LYS A 94 -3.10 -6.55 9.77
N ILE A 95 -2.08 -5.69 9.78
CA ILE A 95 -0.86 -5.84 8.98
C ILE A 95 0.38 -5.58 9.84
N LYS A 96 1.53 -6.14 9.43
CA LYS A 96 2.84 -5.75 9.95
C LYS A 96 3.78 -5.39 8.82
N ARG A 97 4.68 -4.44 9.07
CA ARG A 97 5.79 -4.14 8.13
C ARG A 97 6.77 -5.32 8.10
N ILE A 98 7.24 -5.66 6.90
CA ILE A 98 8.25 -6.70 6.67
C ILE A 98 9.48 -6.10 5.98
N THR A 99 10.66 -6.66 6.28
CA THR A 99 11.91 -6.26 5.63
C THR A 99 11.97 -6.85 4.23
N LYS A 100 12.42 -6.04 3.26
CA LYS A 100 12.79 -6.53 1.93
C LYS A 100 13.92 -7.54 2.11
N VAL A 101 13.70 -8.79 1.74
CA VAL A 101 14.77 -9.81 1.69
C VAL A 101 15.76 -9.44 0.60
#